data_AF-A0A498HP25-F1
#
_entry.id   AF-A0A498HP25-F1
#
_cell.length_a   1.000
_cell.length_b   1.000
_cell.length_c   1.000
_cell.angle_alpha   90.00
_cell.angle_beta   90.00
_cell.angle_gamma   90.00
#
_symmetry.space_group_name_H-M   'P 1'
#
loop_
_entity.id
_entity.type
_entity.pdbx_description
1 polymer ?
#
loop_
_entity_poly.entity_id
_entity_poly.type
_entity_poly.pdbx_seq_one_letter_code
_entity_poly.pdbx_strand_id
1 'polypeptide(L)'
;MQNRVSRDEESKTPSRIPLINAISSFPPKSKTLISNPNASPNLQLPKRSRRDVALLSLVALIPSLFRPDAASGFSFGISGPKDWLREQKKKASRFLLAPIDASRESLVAAHRLLTATDSDYTNKEMEEVRRLFRSAARDCVIEDRNSFVAFQANTGVEVCTFRLVVKNASSLLGDKDPVKLEAESMLNDLVRSFTSLNGLVNETDAQFAAERKKVADSLMDTLSSLDKFEQGIKDCLDA
;
A
#
# COMPACT_ATOMS: atom_id res chain seq x y z
N MET A 1 48.21 -57.13 -44.24
CA MET A 1 48.93 -55.90 -43.85
C MET A 1 48.07 -55.19 -42.81
N GLN A 2 48.12 -55.61 -41.54
CA GLN A 2 49.10 -55.25 -40.48
C GLN A 2 48.94 -53.83 -39.93
N ASN A 3 48.52 -53.77 -38.65
CA ASN A 3 49.06 -53.00 -37.51
C ASN A 3 49.16 -51.46 -37.63
N ARG A 4 49.05 -50.63 -36.57
CA ARG A 4 49.47 -50.80 -35.18
C ARG A 4 48.88 -49.69 -34.29
N VAL A 5 48.65 -50.05 -33.02
CA VAL A 5 48.41 -49.22 -31.83
C VAL A 5 49.66 -48.40 -31.42
N SER A 6 49.45 -47.20 -30.85
CA SER A 6 50.14 -46.55 -29.70
C SER A 6 49.69 -45.08 -29.66
N ARG A 7 48.92 -44.56 -28.70
CA ARG A 7 49.10 -44.37 -27.25
C ARG A 7 50.37 -43.58 -26.90
N ASP A 8 50.18 -42.33 -26.45
CA ASP A 8 50.91 -41.71 -25.34
C ASP A 8 49.99 -40.68 -24.65
N GLU A 9 49.99 -40.76 -23.31
CA GLU A 9 49.37 -39.87 -22.33
C GLU A 9 50.11 -38.54 -22.23
N GLU A 10 49.43 -37.43 -21.90
CA GLU A 10 49.85 -36.61 -20.73
C GLU A 10 48.69 -35.74 -20.16
N SER A 11 48.39 -36.04 -18.90
CA SER A 11 47.72 -35.26 -17.83
C SER A 11 47.81 -33.73 -17.87
N LYS A 12 46.68 -33.02 -17.64
CA LYS A 12 46.51 -32.02 -16.54
C LYS A 12 45.08 -31.44 -16.37
N THR A 13 44.42 -31.87 -15.29
CA THR A 13 43.51 -31.16 -14.36
C THR A 13 42.30 -30.33 -14.84
N PRO A 14 41.08 -30.53 -14.27
CA PRO A 14 39.88 -29.77 -14.60
C PRO A 14 39.85 -28.38 -13.94
N SER A 15 39.56 -27.36 -14.76
CA SER A 15 39.36 -25.98 -14.33
C SER A 15 38.08 -25.84 -13.50
N ARG A 16 38.23 -25.40 -12.24
CA ARG A 16 37.13 -25.18 -11.29
C ARG A 16 36.34 -23.94 -11.69
N ILE A 17 35.03 -24.12 -11.89
CA ILE A 17 34.03 -23.05 -11.94
C ILE A 17 33.92 -22.45 -10.53
N PRO A 18 34.10 -21.13 -10.35
CA PRO A 18 33.83 -20.51 -9.05
C PRO A 18 32.33 -20.30 -8.88
N LEU A 19 31.75 -21.07 -7.94
CA LEU A 19 30.41 -20.87 -7.39
C LEU A 19 30.39 -19.56 -6.59
N ILE A 20 29.74 -18.52 -7.14
CA ILE A 20 29.51 -17.26 -6.42
C ILE A 20 28.35 -17.50 -5.44
N ASN A 21 28.68 -17.78 -4.18
CA ASN A 21 27.72 -17.74 -3.09
C ASN A 21 27.40 -16.28 -2.74
N ALA A 22 26.20 -15.83 -3.11
CA ALA A 22 25.64 -14.58 -2.60
C ALA A 22 25.28 -14.76 -1.12
N ILE A 23 26.05 -14.13 -0.23
CA ILE A 23 25.79 -14.09 1.21
C ILE A 23 24.62 -13.13 1.44
N SER A 24 23.43 -13.68 1.68
CA SER A 24 22.30 -12.92 2.20
C SER A 24 22.60 -12.54 3.66
N SER A 25 22.80 -11.25 3.92
CA SER A 25 22.79 -10.70 5.28
C SER A 25 21.36 -10.59 5.77
N PHE A 26 20.86 -11.66 6.38
CA PHE A 26 19.72 -11.57 7.29
C PHE A 26 20.21 -11.17 8.68
N PRO A 27 19.51 -10.28 9.41
CA PRO A 27 19.87 -9.97 10.79
C PRO A 27 19.72 -11.20 11.70
N PRO A 28 20.65 -11.43 12.65
CA PRO A 28 20.61 -12.60 13.52
C PRO A 28 19.40 -12.54 14.47
N LYS A 29 18.65 -13.65 14.51
CA LYS A 29 17.62 -13.92 15.53
C LYS A 29 18.24 -13.87 16.92
N SER A 30 17.75 -12.96 17.76
CA SER A 30 18.02 -12.93 19.19
C SER A 30 17.55 -14.24 19.85
N LYS A 31 18.50 -15.02 20.36
CA LYS A 31 18.23 -16.21 21.18
C LYS A 31 17.78 -15.75 22.56
N THR A 32 16.47 -15.72 22.81
CA THR A 32 15.94 -15.59 24.17
C THR A 32 16.15 -16.91 24.88
N LEU A 33 16.99 -16.87 25.91
CA LEU A 33 17.35 -18.01 26.75
C LEU A 33 16.12 -18.42 27.56
N ILE A 34 15.68 -19.65 27.37
CA ILE A 34 14.63 -20.32 28.15
C ILE A 34 15.23 -20.61 29.53
N SER A 35 14.78 -19.91 30.57
CA SER A 35 15.02 -20.26 31.97
C SER A 35 13.76 -20.89 32.56
N ASN A 36 13.96 -22.07 33.13
CA ASN A 36 12.95 -22.95 33.73
C ASN A 36 12.32 -22.31 34.98
N PRO A 37 11.05 -22.61 35.33
CA PRO A 37 10.34 -22.00 36.45
C PRO A 37 10.58 -22.81 37.72
N ASN A 38 11.18 -22.21 38.76
CA ASN A 38 10.98 -22.58 40.16
C ASN A 38 11.78 -21.65 41.07
N ALA A 39 11.16 -20.56 41.52
CA ALA A 39 11.48 -19.89 42.78
C ALA A 39 10.38 -18.87 43.11
N SER A 40 9.56 -19.17 44.11
CA SER A 40 8.87 -18.14 44.89
C SER A 40 9.89 -17.48 45.83
N PRO A 41 9.77 -16.17 46.12
CA PRO A 41 9.07 -15.82 47.35
C PRO A 41 8.18 -14.58 47.24
N ASN A 42 7.05 -14.69 47.96
CA ASN A 42 6.30 -13.62 48.64
C ASN A 42 6.74 -12.18 48.39
N LEU A 43 5.92 -11.40 47.68
CA LEU A 43 5.68 -10.00 48.04
C LEU A 43 4.19 -9.71 47.92
N GLN A 44 3.64 -9.19 49.02
CA GLN A 44 2.23 -9.10 49.33
C GLN A 44 1.54 -8.06 48.44
N LEU A 45 0.57 -8.52 47.64
CA LEU A 45 -0.41 -7.68 46.99
C LEU A 45 -1.52 -7.37 48.02
N PRO A 46 -1.87 -6.10 48.31
CA PRO A 46 -2.99 -5.81 49.17
C PRO A 46 -4.28 -6.28 48.49
N LYS A 47 -4.87 -7.34 49.06
CA LYS A 47 -6.20 -7.84 48.77
C LYS A 47 -7.22 -6.73 49.06
N ARG A 48 -7.66 -5.99 48.04
CA ARG A 48 -8.86 -5.16 48.18
C ARG A 48 -10.08 -6.04 47.95
N SER A 49 -10.62 -6.52 49.07
CA SER A 49 -11.82 -7.33 49.17
C SER A 49 -12.99 -6.64 48.46
N ARG A 50 -13.66 -7.40 47.59
CA ARG A 50 -15.00 -7.07 47.06
C ARG A 50 -16.03 -7.34 48.16
N ARG A 51 -16.95 -6.38 48.34
CA ARG A 51 -18.35 -6.43 48.82
C ARG A 51 -18.59 -5.29 49.80
N ASP A 52 -19.40 -4.32 49.40
CA ASP A 52 -20.68 -4.11 50.06
C ASP A 52 -21.56 -3.22 49.18
N VAL A 53 -22.53 -3.88 48.54
CA VAL A 53 -23.74 -3.25 48.02
C VAL A 53 -24.64 -3.08 49.24
N ALA A 54 -24.77 -1.86 49.74
CA ALA A 54 -25.85 -1.49 50.64
C ALA A 54 -26.85 -0.63 49.86
N LEU A 55 -28.01 -1.22 49.60
CA LEU A 55 -29.20 -0.57 49.08
C LEU A 55 -29.69 0.47 50.10
N LEU A 56 -29.89 1.71 49.65
CA LEU A 56 -30.82 2.64 50.28
C LEU A 56 -31.74 3.21 49.19
N SER A 57 -32.89 2.57 49.03
CA SER A 57 -34.07 3.13 48.36
C SER A 57 -35.00 3.79 49.39
N LEU A 58 -35.85 4.70 48.89
CA LEU A 58 -36.87 5.56 49.54
C LEU A 58 -36.33 6.98 49.76
N VAL A 59 -36.81 8.01 49.05
CA VAL A 59 -38.20 8.51 49.06
C VAL A 59 -38.59 9.11 47.70
N ALA A 60 -39.78 8.75 47.21
CA ALA A 60 -40.48 9.42 46.12
C ALA A 60 -41.47 10.47 46.68
N LEU A 61 -41.82 11.44 45.81
CA LEU A 61 -42.93 12.42 45.88
C LEU A 61 -42.63 13.83 46.42
N ILE A 62 -42.09 14.69 45.54
CA ILE A 62 -42.55 16.09 45.40
C ILE A 62 -42.43 16.50 43.91
N PRO A 63 -43.52 16.76 43.15
CA PRO A 63 -43.40 17.36 41.83
C PRO A 63 -43.33 18.89 41.99
N SER A 64 -42.14 19.41 42.29
CA SER A 64 -41.90 20.86 42.29
C SER A 64 -41.17 21.27 41.01
N LEU A 65 -41.79 22.26 40.35
CA LEU A 65 -41.44 22.87 39.08
C LEU A 65 -40.05 23.53 39.15
N PHE A 66 -39.00 22.80 38.76
CA PHE A 66 -37.75 23.40 38.33
C PHE A 66 -37.27 22.62 37.11
N ARG A 67 -37.71 23.09 35.93
CA ARG A 67 -37.07 22.72 34.66
C ARG A 67 -35.67 23.33 34.72
N PRO A 68 -34.58 22.55 34.78
CA PRO A 68 -33.26 23.12 34.56
C PRO A 68 -33.30 23.69 33.14
N ASP A 69 -32.97 24.96 33.02
CA ASP A 69 -32.74 25.59 31.74
C ASP A 69 -31.74 24.73 30.94
N ALA A 70 -31.93 24.63 29.63
CA ALA A 70 -31.07 23.79 28.80
C ALA A 70 -29.63 24.29 28.99
N ALA A 71 -28.79 23.45 29.60
CA ALA A 71 -27.38 23.75 29.78
C ALA A 71 -26.77 23.95 28.40
N SER A 72 -26.64 25.21 28.00
CA SER A 72 -25.89 25.63 26.83
C SER A 72 -24.42 25.40 27.17
N GLY A 73 -23.96 24.18 26.95
CA GLY A 73 -22.56 23.81 27.06
C GLY A 73 -21.80 24.55 25.98
N PHE A 74 -21.26 25.72 26.32
CA PHE A 74 -20.22 26.34 25.52
C PHE A 74 -19.04 25.36 25.48
N SER A 75 -18.83 24.71 24.34
CA SER A 75 -17.68 23.83 24.14
C SER A 75 -16.42 24.68 24.07
N PHE A 76 -15.81 24.91 25.22
CA PHE A 76 -14.58 25.67 25.37
C PHE A 76 -13.44 24.86 24.73
N GLY A 77 -13.10 25.16 23.47
CA GLY A 77 -11.78 25.03 22.85
C GLY A 77 -11.08 23.67 22.74
N ILE A 78 -11.55 22.59 23.39
CA ILE A 78 -10.94 21.26 23.28
C ILE A 78 -11.78 20.45 22.30
N SER A 79 -11.32 20.46 21.06
CA SER A 79 -11.70 19.52 20.01
C SER A 79 -11.83 18.11 20.60
N GLY A 80 -12.98 17.44 20.43
CA GLY A 80 -13.20 16.11 21.00
C GLY A 80 -12.18 15.09 20.46
N PRO A 81 -12.03 13.90 21.07
CA PRO A 81 -11.01 12.93 20.62
C PRO A 81 -11.07 12.59 19.12
N LYS A 82 -12.28 12.56 18.53
CA LYS A 82 -12.48 12.34 17.09
C LYS A 82 -11.97 13.52 16.24
N ASP A 83 -12.26 14.74 16.67
CA ASP A 83 -11.87 15.95 15.96
C ASP A 83 -10.35 16.19 16.09
N TRP A 84 -9.77 15.87 17.25
CA TRP A 84 -8.32 15.84 17.45
C TRP A 84 -7.63 14.84 16.51
N LEU A 85 -8.18 13.62 16.36
CA LEU A 85 -7.67 12.63 15.42
C LEU A 85 -7.78 13.10 13.96
N ARG A 86 -8.86 13.79 13.59
CA ARG A 86 -9.02 14.38 12.26
C ARG A 86 -7.90 15.39 11.97
N GLU A 87 -7.62 16.28 12.91
CA GLU A 87 -6.55 17.27 12.80
C GLU A 87 -5.16 16.62 12.66
N GLN A 88 -4.89 15.55 13.43
CA GLN A 88 -3.62 14.82 13.30
C GLN A 88 -3.47 14.16 11.93
N LYS A 89 -4.55 13.58 11.41
CA LYS A 89 -4.56 12.93 10.11
C LYS A 89 -4.36 13.93 8.97
N LYS A 90 -4.98 15.11 9.07
CA LYS A 90 -4.76 16.22 8.15
C LYS A 90 -3.30 16.68 8.15
N LYS A 91 -2.67 16.78 9.34
CA LYS A 91 -1.22 17.10 9.46
C LYS A 91 -0.32 16.01 8.86
N ALA A 92 -0.73 14.75 8.95
CA ALA A 92 0.00 13.61 8.38
C ALA A 92 -0.34 13.33 6.91
N SER A 93 -1.25 14.09 6.29
CA SER A 93 -1.78 13.85 4.94
C SER A 93 -0.71 13.70 3.87
N ARG A 94 0.39 14.47 3.94
CA ARG A 94 1.52 14.37 3.01
C ARG A 94 2.08 12.94 2.87
N PHE A 95 2.05 12.14 3.94
CA PHE A 95 2.54 10.77 3.91
C PHE A 95 1.55 9.81 3.24
N LEU A 96 0.25 10.15 3.26
CA LEU A 96 -0.78 9.41 2.54
C LEU A 96 -0.76 9.73 1.04
N LEU A 97 -0.42 10.97 0.68
CA LEU A 97 -0.34 11.42 -0.71
C LEU A 97 0.97 11.04 -1.41
N ALA A 98 2.06 10.82 -0.67
CA ALA A 98 3.37 10.54 -1.26
C ALA A 98 3.42 9.37 -2.28
N PRO A 99 2.72 8.23 -2.09
CA PRO A 99 2.65 7.19 -3.12
C PRO A 99 1.94 7.65 -4.40
N ILE A 100 0.93 8.52 -4.27
CA ILE A 100 0.20 9.08 -5.40
C ILE A 100 1.12 10.01 -6.19
N ASP A 101 1.85 10.89 -5.49
CA ASP A 101 2.83 11.80 -6.10
C ASP A 101 3.93 11.03 -6.85
N ALA A 102 4.49 9.98 -6.24
CA ALA A 102 5.52 9.16 -6.88
C ALA A 102 5.03 8.44 -8.15
N SER A 103 3.79 7.92 -8.12
CA SER A 103 3.17 7.34 -9.30
C SER A 103 2.90 8.39 -10.39
N ARG A 104 2.43 9.58 -10.00
CA ARG A 104 2.22 10.70 -10.91
C ARG A 104 3.51 11.12 -11.61
N GLU A 105 4.60 11.30 -10.86
CA GLU A 105 5.91 11.67 -11.42
C GLU A 105 6.37 10.64 -12.47
N SER A 106 6.22 9.36 -12.17
CA SER A 106 6.57 8.27 -13.08
C SER A 106 5.72 8.28 -14.36
N LEU A 107 4.41 8.47 -14.23
CA LEU A 107 3.50 8.57 -15.39
C LEU A 107 3.77 9.82 -16.23
N VAL A 108 3.96 10.99 -15.61
CA VAL A 108 4.28 12.24 -16.32
C VAL A 108 5.61 12.11 -17.07
N ALA A 109 6.62 11.48 -16.47
CA ALA A 109 7.88 11.20 -17.14
C ALA A 109 7.69 10.29 -18.37
N ALA A 110 6.88 9.24 -18.24
CA ALA A 110 6.56 8.34 -19.35
C ALA A 110 5.78 9.06 -20.46
N HIS A 111 4.78 9.88 -20.11
CA HIS A 111 4.06 10.72 -21.05
C HIS A 111 5.01 11.62 -21.84
N ARG A 112 5.93 12.28 -21.13
CA ARG A 112 6.89 13.20 -21.73
C ARG A 112 7.77 12.50 -22.76
N LEU A 113 8.22 11.27 -22.49
CA LEU A 113 8.97 10.45 -23.45
C LEU A 113 8.12 10.13 -24.69
N LEU A 114 6.85 9.76 -24.49
CA LEU A 114 5.92 9.47 -25.59
C LEU A 114 5.57 10.70 -26.43
N THR A 115 5.62 11.91 -25.88
CA THR A 115 5.28 13.15 -26.60
C THR A 115 6.49 13.96 -27.07
N ALA A 116 7.71 13.60 -26.66
CA ALA A 116 8.92 14.28 -27.10
C ALA A 116 9.28 13.89 -28.55
N THR A 117 8.83 14.73 -29.50
CA THR A 117 9.29 14.90 -30.90
C THR A 117 9.15 13.73 -31.89
N ASP A 118 8.93 14.10 -33.16
CA ASP A 118 8.62 13.31 -34.37
C ASP A 118 9.77 12.44 -34.94
N SER A 119 10.78 12.08 -34.14
CA SER A 119 11.93 11.27 -34.59
C SER A 119 11.86 9.84 -34.06
N ASP A 120 12.47 8.91 -34.82
CA ASP A 120 12.52 7.47 -34.55
C ASP A 120 12.68 7.16 -33.05
N TYR A 121 11.61 6.64 -32.48
CA TYR A 121 11.53 6.22 -31.10
C TYR A 121 12.45 5.02 -30.92
N THR A 122 13.46 5.16 -30.06
CA THR A 122 14.45 4.09 -29.86
C THR A 122 13.87 2.99 -28.99
N ASN A 123 14.31 1.74 -29.20
CA ASN A 123 13.99 0.63 -28.29
C ASN A 123 14.32 0.96 -26.82
N LYS A 124 15.31 1.83 -26.60
CA LYS A 124 15.68 2.32 -25.27
C LYS A 124 14.57 3.18 -24.63
N GLU A 125 13.93 4.05 -25.40
CA GLU A 125 12.83 4.88 -24.91
C GLU A 125 11.56 4.06 -24.66
N MET A 126 11.29 3.02 -25.48
CA MET A 126 10.21 2.04 -25.21
C MET A 126 10.43 1.34 -23.87
N GLU A 127 11.62 0.80 -23.65
CA GLU A 127 11.96 0.14 -22.38
C GLU A 127 11.88 1.10 -21.20
N GLU A 128 12.28 2.35 -21.39
CA GLU A 128 12.18 3.36 -20.32
C GLU A 128 10.72 3.70 -19.98
N VAL A 129 9.85 3.83 -20.99
CA VAL A 129 8.40 4.02 -20.74
C VAL A 129 7.81 2.82 -20.02
N ARG A 130 8.15 1.59 -20.43
CA ARG A 130 7.74 0.36 -19.72
C ARG A 130 8.23 0.35 -18.28
N ARG A 131 9.49 0.75 -18.04
CA ARG A 131 10.09 0.83 -16.70
C ARG A 131 9.36 1.85 -15.82
N LEU A 132 9.08 3.04 -16.34
CA LEU A 132 8.36 4.10 -15.64
C LEU A 132 6.91 3.69 -15.35
N PHE A 133 6.23 3.08 -16.31
CA PHE A 133 4.89 2.53 -16.10
C PHE A 133 4.88 1.44 -15.02
N ARG A 134 5.79 0.46 -15.07
CA ARG A 134 5.91 -0.58 -14.02
C ARG A 134 6.22 0.02 -12.65
N SER A 135 6.99 1.10 -12.61
CA SER A 135 7.27 1.83 -11.36
C SER A 135 6.01 2.44 -10.77
N ALA A 136 5.16 3.09 -11.57
CA ALA A 136 3.87 3.64 -11.14
C ALA A 136 2.87 2.53 -10.77
N ALA A 137 2.79 1.49 -11.58
CA ALA A 137 1.89 0.35 -11.37
C ALA A 137 2.28 -0.51 -10.16
N ARG A 138 3.49 -0.38 -9.61
CA ARG A 138 3.91 -1.15 -8.43
C ARG A 138 2.99 -0.93 -7.24
N ASP A 139 2.42 0.26 -7.11
CA ASP A 139 1.55 0.61 -5.99
C ASP A 139 0.18 -0.07 -6.07
N CYS A 140 -0.22 -0.60 -7.22
CA CYS A 140 -1.37 -1.50 -7.32
C CYS A 140 -1.04 -2.62 -8.29
N VAL A 141 -0.72 -3.81 -7.75
CA VAL A 141 -0.34 -4.99 -8.52
C VAL A 141 -1.35 -5.23 -9.64
N ILE A 142 -0.95 -4.89 -10.86
CA ILE A 142 -1.68 -5.23 -12.06
C ILE A 142 -1.29 -6.67 -12.36
N GLU A 143 -2.06 -7.63 -11.86
CA GLU A 143 -1.75 -9.05 -12.00
C GLU A 143 -1.72 -9.45 -13.48
N ASP A 144 -0.53 -9.77 -13.98
CA ASP A 144 -0.39 -10.83 -14.98
C ASP A 144 -0.82 -12.13 -14.29
N ARG A 145 -2.05 -12.56 -14.58
CA ARG A 145 -2.80 -13.64 -13.90
C ARG A 145 -2.16 -15.04 -13.94
N ASN A 146 -0.92 -15.16 -14.41
CA ASN A 146 -0.25 -16.43 -14.71
C ASN A 146 1.06 -16.65 -13.91
N SER A 147 1.37 -15.80 -12.92
CA SER A 147 2.59 -15.91 -12.11
C SER A 147 2.36 -16.65 -10.78
N PHE A 148 3.33 -17.43 -10.31
CA PHE A 148 3.36 -18.01 -8.96
C PHE A 148 3.20 -16.96 -7.84
N VAL A 149 3.52 -15.69 -8.14
CA VAL A 149 3.26 -14.52 -7.27
C VAL A 149 1.76 -14.22 -7.15
N ALA A 150 0.95 -14.46 -8.19
CA ALA A 150 -0.51 -14.35 -8.13
C ALA A 150 -1.13 -15.46 -7.26
N PHE A 151 -0.51 -16.64 -7.17
CA PHE A 151 -0.93 -17.69 -6.22
C PHE A 151 -0.65 -17.30 -4.76
N GLN A 152 0.44 -16.56 -4.51
CA GLN A 152 0.71 -15.98 -3.19
C GLN A 152 -0.18 -14.76 -2.91
N ALA A 153 -0.48 -13.93 -3.91
CA ALA A 153 -1.41 -12.80 -3.78
C ALA A 153 -2.87 -13.27 -3.55
N ASN A 154 -3.25 -14.41 -4.13
CA ASN A 154 -4.51 -15.12 -3.87
C ASN A 154 -4.65 -15.65 -2.43
N THR A 155 -3.66 -15.48 -1.55
CA THR A 155 -3.82 -15.72 -0.10
C THR A 155 -4.65 -14.65 0.62
N GLY A 156 -5.43 -13.85 -0.12
CA GLY A 156 -6.47 -12.96 0.42
C GLY A 156 -5.99 -11.56 0.80
N VAL A 157 -4.84 -11.13 0.29
CA VAL A 157 -4.32 -9.76 0.50
C VAL A 157 -3.97 -9.16 -0.87
N GLU A 158 -4.96 -8.51 -1.49
CA GLU A 158 -4.72 -7.60 -2.62
C GLU A 158 -3.86 -6.43 -2.12
N VAL A 159 -2.55 -6.43 -2.45
CA VAL A 159 -1.61 -5.40 -1.99
C VAL A 159 -1.60 -4.23 -2.99
N CYS A 160 -2.67 -3.45 -3.00
CA CYS A 160 -2.69 -2.13 -3.61
C CYS A 160 -2.46 -1.09 -2.51
N THR A 161 -1.29 -0.44 -2.52
CA THR A 161 -0.93 0.66 -1.64
C THR A 161 -2.02 1.73 -1.64
N PHE A 162 -2.61 2.05 -2.79
CA PHE A 162 -3.73 3.00 -2.85
C PHE A 162 -4.98 2.54 -2.08
N ARG A 163 -5.23 1.24 -1.99
CA ARG A 163 -6.29 0.69 -1.12
C ARG A 163 -5.98 0.92 0.36
N LEU A 164 -4.73 0.82 0.76
CA LEU A 164 -4.29 1.17 2.13
C LEU A 164 -4.43 2.67 2.38
N VAL A 165 -4.13 3.50 1.37
CA VAL A 165 -4.31 4.97 1.44
C VAL A 165 -5.78 5.30 1.67
N VAL A 166 -6.73 4.75 0.91
CA VAL A 166 -8.18 4.96 1.12
C VAL A 166 -8.59 4.53 2.53
N LYS A 167 -8.26 3.29 2.93
CA LYS A 167 -8.60 2.77 4.26
C LYS A 167 -8.06 3.64 5.38
N ASN A 168 -6.84 4.16 5.20
CA ASN A 168 -6.29 5.11 6.15
C ASN A 168 -7.09 6.41 6.11
N ALA A 169 -7.23 7.05 4.95
CA ALA A 169 -7.91 8.35 4.74
C ALA A 169 -9.37 8.37 5.19
N SER A 170 -10.08 7.25 5.10
CA SER A 170 -11.49 7.14 5.47
C SER A 170 -11.75 6.52 6.85
N SER A 171 -10.70 6.20 7.63
CA SER A 171 -10.84 5.45 8.90
C SER A 171 -11.69 6.11 10.00
N LEU A 172 -11.95 7.42 9.89
CA LEU A 172 -12.79 8.17 10.84
C LEU A 172 -14.24 8.32 10.35
N LEU A 173 -14.50 7.90 9.11
CA LEU A 173 -15.80 7.93 8.45
C LEU A 173 -16.54 6.60 8.68
N GLY A 174 -17.87 6.65 8.62
CA GLY A 174 -18.68 5.44 8.68
C GLY A 174 -18.56 4.61 7.40
N ASP A 175 -18.88 3.32 7.46
CA ASP A 175 -18.81 2.43 6.29
C ASP A 175 -19.78 2.80 5.16
N LYS A 176 -20.85 3.53 5.48
CA LYS A 176 -21.84 4.03 4.52
C LYS A 176 -21.69 5.52 4.22
N ASP A 177 -20.58 6.12 4.63
CA ASP A 177 -20.30 7.52 4.37
C ASP A 177 -20.12 7.73 2.85
N PRO A 178 -20.84 8.68 2.23
CA PRO A 178 -20.78 8.88 0.79
C PRO A 178 -19.38 9.24 0.31
N VAL A 179 -18.59 9.98 1.10
CA VAL A 179 -17.23 10.40 0.74
C VAL A 179 -16.29 9.19 0.70
N LYS A 180 -16.44 8.27 1.67
CA LYS A 180 -15.70 7.00 1.68
C LYS A 180 -16.03 6.15 0.46
N LEU A 181 -17.33 5.99 0.16
CA LEU A 181 -17.79 5.16 -0.96
C LEU A 181 -17.34 5.75 -2.31
N GLU A 182 -17.35 7.07 -2.45
CA GLU A 182 -16.86 7.76 -3.63
C GLU A 182 -15.35 7.57 -3.82
N ALA A 183 -14.55 7.71 -2.77
CA ALA A 183 -13.11 7.46 -2.82
C ALA A 183 -12.77 5.99 -3.18
N GLU A 184 -13.55 5.03 -2.68
CA GLU A 184 -13.43 3.62 -3.07
C GLU A 184 -13.81 3.39 -4.54
N SER A 185 -14.82 4.08 -5.06
CA SER A 185 -15.19 4.04 -6.48
C SER A 185 -14.06 4.60 -7.35
N MET A 186 -13.51 5.76 -7.00
CA MET A 186 -12.39 6.38 -7.72
C MET A 186 -11.14 5.49 -7.74
N LEU A 187 -10.88 4.76 -6.65
CA LEU A 187 -9.81 3.76 -6.61
C LEU A 187 -10.05 2.63 -7.62
N ASN A 188 -11.27 2.09 -7.70
CA ASN A 188 -11.59 1.03 -8.65
C ASN A 188 -11.44 1.50 -10.10
N ASP A 189 -11.80 2.75 -10.39
CA ASP A 189 -11.61 3.36 -11.71
C ASP A 189 -10.12 3.52 -12.03
N LEU A 190 -9.31 3.99 -11.06
CA LEU A 190 -7.86 4.09 -11.20
C LEU A 190 -7.21 2.72 -11.50
N VAL A 191 -7.58 1.68 -10.75
CA VAL A 191 -7.09 0.31 -10.98
C VAL A 191 -7.48 -0.19 -12.38
N ARG A 192 -8.68 0.13 -12.86
CA ARG A 192 -9.12 -0.22 -14.22
C ARG A 192 -8.31 0.50 -15.30
N SER A 193 -8.01 1.80 -15.10
CA SER A 193 -7.18 2.59 -16.01
C SER A 193 -5.75 2.03 -16.08
N PHE A 194 -5.14 1.73 -14.94
CA PHE A 194 -3.84 1.06 -14.87
C PHE A 194 -3.84 -0.29 -15.60
N THR A 195 -4.87 -1.12 -15.36
CA THR A 195 -5.01 -2.43 -16.02
C THR A 195 -5.11 -2.30 -17.54
N SER A 196 -5.87 -1.32 -18.02
CA SER A 196 -6.04 -1.05 -19.45
C SER A 196 -4.73 -0.59 -20.08
N LEU A 197 -4.00 0.31 -19.40
CA LEU A 197 -2.69 0.78 -19.84
C LEU A 197 -1.64 -0.34 -19.85
N ASN A 198 -1.66 -1.24 -18.87
CA ASN A 198 -0.75 -2.41 -18.83
C ASN A 198 -0.91 -3.30 -20.08
N GLY A 199 -2.15 -3.49 -20.54
CA GLY A 199 -2.44 -4.22 -21.76
C GLY A 199 -1.72 -3.64 -22.97
N LEU A 200 -1.74 -2.31 -23.12
CA LEU A 200 -1.10 -1.59 -24.23
C LEU A 200 0.43 -1.53 -24.09
N VAL A 201 0.94 -1.34 -22.88
CA VAL A 201 2.38 -1.13 -22.63
C VAL A 201 3.20 -2.43 -22.78
N ASN A 202 2.56 -3.57 -22.55
CA ASN A 202 3.20 -4.89 -22.68
C ASN A 202 3.02 -5.52 -24.08
N GLU A 203 2.46 -4.80 -25.05
CA GLU A 203 2.44 -5.26 -26.46
C GLU A 203 3.85 -5.30 -27.07
N THR A 204 3.98 -6.00 -28.20
CA THR A 204 5.24 -6.09 -28.94
C THR A 204 5.75 -4.71 -29.35
N ASP A 205 7.07 -4.52 -29.45
CA ASP A 205 7.68 -3.22 -29.79
C ASP A 205 7.11 -2.59 -31.06
N ALA A 206 6.87 -3.40 -32.09
CA ALA A 206 6.29 -2.94 -33.35
C ALA A 206 4.84 -2.42 -33.18
N GLN A 207 4.06 -3.11 -32.34
CA GLN A 207 2.66 -2.71 -32.09
C GLN A 207 2.57 -1.54 -31.13
N PHE A 208 3.40 -1.52 -30.09
CA PHE A 208 3.55 -0.38 -29.19
C PHE A 208 3.93 0.90 -29.95
N ALA A 209 4.86 0.80 -30.92
CA ALA A 209 5.23 1.92 -31.77
C ALA A 209 4.08 2.40 -32.68
N ALA A 210 3.31 1.47 -33.26
CA ALA A 210 2.13 1.79 -34.08
C ALA A 210 1.00 2.42 -33.25
N GLU A 211 0.82 1.94 -32.01
CA GLU A 211 -0.20 2.40 -31.07
C GLU A 211 0.31 3.51 -30.13
N ARG A 212 1.47 4.12 -30.41
CA ARG A 212 2.11 5.14 -29.55
C ARG A 212 1.15 6.22 -29.08
N LYS A 213 0.35 6.76 -30.00
CA LYS A 213 -0.64 7.79 -29.67
C LYS A 213 -1.70 7.27 -28.70
N LYS A 214 -2.20 6.05 -28.93
CA LYS A 214 -3.17 5.38 -28.06
C LYS A 214 -2.58 5.07 -26.68
N VAL A 215 -1.30 4.70 -26.60
CA VAL A 215 -0.59 4.53 -25.32
C VAL A 215 -0.49 5.87 -24.58
N ALA A 216 -0.13 6.95 -25.27
CA ALA A 216 -0.03 8.29 -24.68
C ALA A 216 -1.40 8.79 -24.18
N ASP A 217 -2.46 8.61 -24.98
CA ASP A 217 -3.83 8.95 -24.63
C ASP A 217 -4.29 8.14 -23.40
N SER A 218 -4.09 6.82 -23.39
CA SER A 218 -4.43 5.95 -22.25
C SER A 218 -3.63 6.28 -20.99
N LEU A 219 -2.40 6.77 -21.14
CA LEU A 219 -1.58 7.22 -20.03
C LEU A 219 -2.11 8.55 -19.45
N MET A 220 -2.60 9.45 -20.30
CA MET A 220 -3.29 10.66 -19.87
C MET A 220 -4.60 10.34 -19.14
N ASP A 221 -5.38 9.36 -19.61
CA ASP A 221 -6.59 8.88 -18.94
C ASP A 221 -6.26 8.30 -17.55
N THR A 222 -5.13 7.61 -17.43
CA THR A 222 -4.63 7.08 -16.14
C THR A 222 -4.23 8.21 -15.21
N LEU A 223 -3.54 9.24 -15.70
CA LEU A 223 -3.23 10.45 -14.92
C LEU A 223 -4.49 11.17 -14.44
N SER A 224 -5.49 11.34 -15.30
CA SER A 224 -6.78 11.93 -14.91
C SER A 224 -7.52 11.10 -13.86
N SER A 225 -7.44 9.77 -13.96
CA SER A 225 -7.99 8.87 -12.93
C SER A 225 -7.23 9.01 -11.60
N LEU A 226 -5.92 9.19 -11.65
CA LEU A 226 -5.06 9.40 -10.47
C LEU A 226 -5.37 10.75 -9.79
N ASP A 227 -5.61 11.80 -10.56
CA ASP A 227 -6.06 13.10 -10.07
C ASP A 227 -7.37 13.01 -9.30
N LYS A 228 -8.37 12.34 -9.88
CA LYS A 228 -9.67 12.12 -9.23
C LYS A 228 -9.50 11.32 -7.94
N PHE A 229 -8.69 10.26 -7.98
CA PHE A 229 -8.39 9.47 -6.80
C PHE A 229 -7.74 10.30 -5.69
N GLU A 230 -6.74 11.12 -6.01
CA GLU A 230 -6.10 12.04 -5.07
C GLU A 230 -7.12 12.99 -4.43
N GLN A 231 -8.04 13.54 -5.25
CA GLN A 231 -9.10 14.40 -4.75
C GLN A 231 -10.02 13.66 -3.77
N GLY A 232 -10.46 12.44 -4.09
CA GLY A 232 -11.25 11.62 -3.17
C GLY A 232 -10.55 11.34 -1.84
N ILE A 233 -9.21 11.19 -1.85
CA ILE A 233 -8.42 11.08 -0.61
C ILE A 233 -8.44 12.39 0.18
N LYS A 234 -8.27 13.54 -0.47
CA LYS A 234 -8.35 14.85 0.18
C LYS A 234 -9.73 15.09 0.79
N ASP A 235 -10.78 14.74 0.06
CA ASP A 235 -12.16 14.86 0.52
C ASP A 235 -12.39 13.99 1.76
N CYS A 236 -11.86 12.76 1.80
CA CYS A 236 -11.91 11.91 3.00
C CYS A 236 -11.19 12.51 4.22
N LEU A 237 -10.14 13.31 4.00
CA LEU A 237 -9.35 13.94 5.06
C LEU A 237 -10.00 15.22 5.59
N ASP A 238 -10.78 15.90 4.75
CA ASP A 238 -11.49 17.13 5.09
C ASP A 238 -12.93 16.89 5.59
N ALA A 239 -13.55 15.76 5.22
CA ALA A 239 -14.89 15.33 5.65
C ALA A 239 -14.98 15.06 7.16
#